data_AF-A0A162KBF6-F1
#
_entry.id   AF-A0A162KBF6-F1
#
_cell.length_a   1.000
_cell.length_b   1.000
_cell.length_c   1.000
_cell.angle_alpha   90.00
_cell.angle_beta   90.00
_cell.angle_gamma   90.00
#
_symmetry.space_group_name_H-M   'P 1'
#
loop_
_entity.id
_entity.type
_entity.pdbx_description
1 polymer ?
#
loop_
_entity_poly.entity_id
_entity_poly.type
_entity_poly.pdbx_seq_one_letter_code
_entity_poly.pdbx_strand_id
1 'polypeptide(L)'
;MWFSKTMLAASSATAALACTLPTDTPSNTISQGFAIQVQNASYPIIHNRLMNQWAAGGGDQHLYLSPAGAAAGDLTLVNGVITQLKGGKTIRAVINGEYTASDDTTKMFMTERGDPRAIYDVRYGCNPDTDAVQTELVFKERSGVTGGHLCIRPASGNRHEFRYSPPGNTLVDSPSRLCIKVTLAAVRS
;
A
#
# COMPACT_ATOMS: atom_id res chain seq x y z
N MET A 1 -51.81 -11.58 31.22
CA MET A 1 -50.94 -10.86 30.28
C MET A 1 -49.75 -10.33 31.08
N TRP A 2 -48.61 -11.02 31.02
CA TRP A 2 -47.43 -10.69 31.83
C TRP A 2 -46.47 -9.85 30.97
N PHE A 3 -46.20 -8.63 31.41
CA PHE A 3 -45.19 -7.77 30.82
C PHE A 3 -43.79 -8.29 31.16
N SER A 4 -42.96 -8.50 30.15
CA SER A 4 -41.50 -8.46 30.31
C SER A 4 -40.92 -7.53 29.26
N LYS A 5 -40.63 -6.30 29.68
CA LYS A 5 -39.82 -5.35 28.92
C LYS A 5 -38.36 -5.70 29.18
N THR A 6 -37.72 -6.40 28.24
CA THR A 6 -36.27 -6.56 28.27
C THR A 6 -35.63 -5.26 27.78
N MET A 7 -35.29 -4.37 28.70
CA MET A 7 -34.32 -3.30 28.44
C MET A 7 -32.95 -3.95 28.29
N LEU A 8 -32.42 -4.01 27.07
CA LEU A 8 -31.00 -4.23 26.84
C LEU A 8 -30.33 -2.85 26.90
N ALA A 9 -29.67 -2.55 28.02
CA ALA A 9 -28.88 -1.35 28.19
C ALA A 9 -27.38 -1.67 28.12
N ALA A 10 -26.72 -0.84 27.30
CA ALA A 10 -25.31 -0.46 27.27
C ALA A 10 -24.22 -1.52 26.99
N SER A 11 -23.50 -1.28 25.90
CA SER A 11 -22.06 -1.01 25.96
C SER A 11 -21.71 0.00 24.88
N SER A 12 -21.59 1.28 25.25
CA SER A 12 -20.87 2.26 24.46
C SER A 12 -19.40 1.85 24.44
N ALA A 13 -18.94 1.24 23.35
CA ALA A 13 -17.54 0.98 23.13
C ALA A 13 -16.83 2.33 22.94
N THR A 14 -16.21 2.83 24.00
CA THR A 14 -15.24 3.91 23.91
C THR A 14 -13.98 3.37 23.24
N ALA A 15 -13.95 3.34 21.91
CA ALA A 15 -12.71 3.16 21.16
C ALA A 15 -11.90 4.45 21.25
N ALA A 16 -11.13 4.60 22.32
CA ALA A 16 -10.16 5.68 22.51
C ALA A 16 -8.92 5.04 23.16
N LEU A 17 -7.71 5.03 22.61
CA LEU A 17 -7.11 5.50 21.35
C LEU A 17 -6.30 4.31 20.80
N ALA A 18 -6.24 4.07 19.48
CA ALA A 18 -5.46 2.95 18.94
C ALA A 18 -3.96 3.07 19.25
N CYS A 19 -3.36 4.27 19.27
CA CYS A 19 -2.00 4.48 19.73
C CYS A 19 -1.73 5.96 19.96
N THR A 20 -0.71 6.31 20.76
CA THR A 20 -0.24 7.69 20.85
C THR A 20 0.79 7.94 19.76
N LEU A 21 0.43 8.76 18.77
CA LEU A 21 1.32 9.08 17.65
C LEU A 21 2.40 10.09 18.10
N PRO A 22 3.65 9.95 17.61
CA PRO A 22 4.65 10.99 17.73
C PRO A 22 4.17 12.30 17.09
N THR A 23 4.60 13.44 17.64
CA THR A 23 4.20 14.78 17.17
C THR A 23 5.13 15.34 16.11
N ASP A 24 6.29 14.73 15.89
CA ASP A 24 7.23 15.14 14.85
C ASP A 24 6.75 14.69 13.46
N THR A 25 7.14 15.47 12.46
CA THR A 25 6.88 15.12 11.06
C THR A 25 7.95 14.13 10.59
N PRO A 26 7.58 12.90 10.21
CA PRO A 26 8.57 11.93 9.74
C PRO A 26 9.18 12.37 8.41
N SER A 27 10.45 12.02 8.23
CA SER A 27 11.22 12.32 7.02
C SER A 27 10.67 11.55 5.81
N ASN A 28 10.56 12.24 4.66
CA ASN A 28 10.31 11.60 3.36
C ASN A 28 11.56 10.89 2.80
N THR A 29 12.62 10.76 3.59
CA THR A 29 13.80 9.95 3.28
C THR A 29 14.05 8.96 4.42
N ILE A 30 14.05 7.66 4.09
CA ILE A 30 14.31 6.53 4.98
C ILE A 30 15.49 5.77 4.38
N SER A 31 16.66 5.90 4.99
CA SER A 31 17.92 5.29 4.50
C SER A 31 18.10 3.84 4.96
N GLN A 32 17.43 3.43 6.03
CA GLN A 32 17.41 2.05 6.48
C GLN A 32 16.52 1.20 5.58
N GLY A 33 16.94 -0.05 5.34
CA GLY A 33 16.15 -1.05 4.63
C GLY A 33 14.80 -1.29 5.32
N PHE A 34 13.73 -1.36 4.52
CA PHE A 34 12.41 -1.79 4.98
C PHE A 34 11.73 -2.67 3.94
N ALA A 35 10.72 -3.43 4.40
CA ALA A 35 9.71 -4.04 3.55
C ALA A 35 8.41 -3.24 3.61
N ILE A 36 7.54 -3.41 2.62
CA ILE A 36 6.17 -2.88 2.66
C ILE A 36 5.23 -4.00 3.06
N GLN A 37 4.50 -3.80 4.15
CA GLN A 37 3.37 -4.63 4.51
C GLN A 37 2.08 -3.93 4.11
N VAL A 38 1.21 -4.66 3.40
CA VAL A 38 -0.11 -4.18 3.02
C VAL A 38 -1.12 -4.48 4.12
N GLN A 39 -1.89 -3.47 4.52
CA GLN A 39 -2.89 -3.59 5.56
C GLN A 39 -4.27 -3.16 5.06
N ASN A 40 -5.23 -4.08 5.11
CA ASN A 40 -6.66 -3.79 5.06
C ASN A 40 -7.43 -4.94 5.75
N ALA A 41 -7.83 -4.75 7.01
CA ALA A 41 -8.50 -5.78 7.82
C ALA A 41 -9.83 -6.26 7.23
N SER A 42 -10.52 -5.43 6.42
CA SER A 42 -11.74 -5.82 5.71
C SER A 42 -11.49 -6.78 4.55
N TYR A 43 -10.22 -6.96 4.13
CA TYR A 43 -9.82 -7.91 3.09
C TYR A 43 -8.71 -8.85 3.60
N PRO A 44 -9.06 -9.88 4.39
CA PRO A 44 -8.08 -10.77 5.02
C PRO A 44 -7.12 -11.46 4.05
N ILE A 45 -7.55 -11.69 2.80
CA ILE A 45 -6.72 -12.33 1.77
C ILE A 45 -5.49 -11.49 1.36
N ILE A 46 -5.53 -10.17 1.56
CA ILE A 46 -4.40 -9.26 1.28
C ILE A 46 -3.76 -8.68 2.54
N HIS A 47 -4.48 -8.70 3.66
CA HIS A 47 -4.05 -8.10 4.91
C HIS A 47 -2.77 -8.76 5.44
N ASN A 48 -1.85 -7.92 5.92
CA ASN A 48 -0.53 -8.27 6.46
C ASN A 48 0.42 -9.01 5.51
N ARG A 49 0.11 -9.02 4.21
CA ARG A 49 1.03 -9.57 3.20
C ARG A 49 2.09 -8.56 2.81
N LEU A 50 3.29 -9.07 2.55
CA LEU A 50 4.44 -8.26 2.17
C LEU A 50 4.45 -8.00 0.66
N MET A 51 4.94 -6.84 0.26
CA MET A 51 5.29 -6.55 -1.12
C MET A 51 6.54 -7.35 -1.51
N ASN A 52 6.38 -8.15 -2.56
CA ASN A 52 7.43 -8.89 -3.23
C ASN A 52 7.68 -8.31 -4.62
N GLN A 53 8.86 -8.63 -5.16
CA GLN A 53 9.29 -8.27 -6.50
C GLN A 53 9.43 -9.51 -7.37
N TRP A 54 8.89 -9.44 -8.59
CA TRP A 54 9.09 -10.45 -9.61
C TRP A 54 9.83 -9.84 -10.79
N ALA A 55 10.99 -10.40 -11.13
CA ALA A 55 11.76 -9.97 -12.29
C ALA A 55 10.95 -10.08 -13.58
N ALA A 56 10.84 -8.97 -14.29
CA ALA A 56 10.32 -8.88 -15.65
C ALA A 56 11.47 -8.56 -16.62
N GLY A 57 11.18 -8.61 -17.92
CA GLY A 57 12.16 -8.26 -18.95
C GLY A 57 12.71 -6.83 -18.75
N GLY A 58 13.93 -6.58 -19.21
CA GLY A 58 14.53 -5.25 -19.20
C GLY A 58 14.95 -4.72 -17.81
N GLY A 59 15.09 -5.60 -16.81
CA GLY A 59 15.50 -5.21 -15.44
C GLY A 59 14.36 -4.75 -14.54
N ASP A 60 13.14 -4.69 -15.07
CA ASP A 60 11.95 -4.29 -14.33
C ASP A 60 11.60 -5.29 -13.24
N GLN A 61 11.01 -4.80 -12.15
CA GLN A 61 10.51 -5.61 -11.06
C GLN A 61 9.02 -5.33 -10.89
N HIS A 62 8.19 -6.29 -11.30
CA HIS A 62 6.75 -6.23 -11.05
C HIS A 62 6.48 -6.40 -9.56
N LEU A 63 5.54 -5.62 -9.03
CA LEU A 63 5.19 -5.63 -7.62
C LEU A 63 3.97 -6.52 -7.40
N TYR A 64 4.12 -7.52 -6.53
CA TYR A 64 3.05 -8.41 -6.12
C TYR A 64 3.03 -8.59 -4.60
N LEU A 65 1.94 -9.11 -4.04
CA LEU A 65 1.94 -9.58 -2.66
C LEU A 65 2.54 -10.99 -2.55
N SER A 66 3.33 -11.21 -1.50
CA SER A 66 3.83 -12.54 -1.10
C SER A 66 2.68 -13.55 -1.04
N PRO A 67 2.85 -14.81 -1.45
CA PRO A 67 4.11 -15.47 -1.79
C PRO A 67 4.58 -15.24 -3.23
N ALA A 68 3.88 -14.44 -4.05
CA ALA A 68 4.26 -14.25 -5.45
C ALA A 68 5.50 -13.36 -5.58
N GLY A 69 6.54 -13.84 -6.26
CA GLY A 69 7.81 -13.12 -6.42
C GLY A 69 8.75 -13.29 -5.22
N ALA A 70 9.93 -12.68 -5.31
CA ALA A 70 10.94 -12.68 -4.26
C ALA A 70 10.67 -11.58 -3.21
N ALA A 71 11.03 -11.83 -1.95
CA ALA A 71 10.92 -10.85 -0.89
C ALA A 71 11.73 -9.57 -1.20
N ALA A 72 11.20 -8.41 -0.79
CA ALA A 72 11.86 -7.11 -0.93
C ALA A 72 11.87 -6.39 0.43
N GLY A 73 12.96 -6.55 1.17
CA GLY A 73 13.14 -5.98 2.52
C GLY A 73 14.25 -4.95 2.65
N ASP A 74 14.98 -4.69 1.57
CA ASP A 74 16.08 -3.75 1.44
C ASP A 74 15.65 -2.47 0.68
N LEU A 75 14.34 -2.14 0.73
CA LEU A 75 13.83 -0.92 0.14
C LEU A 75 14.25 0.29 0.98
N THR A 76 14.49 1.40 0.31
CA THR A 76 14.72 2.71 0.92
C THR A 76 13.70 3.70 0.39
N LEU A 77 13.55 4.84 1.06
CA LEU A 77 12.75 5.95 0.57
C LEU A 77 13.69 7.13 0.35
N VAL A 78 13.70 7.69 -0.86
CA VAL A 78 14.54 8.84 -1.21
C VAL A 78 13.64 9.94 -1.74
N ASN A 79 13.51 11.04 -0.99
CA ASN A 79 12.63 12.17 -1.32
C ASN A 79 11.20 11.71 -1.71
N GLY A 80 10.65 10.79 -0.93
CA GLY A 80 9.31 10.25 -1.13
C GLY A 80 9.22 9.17 -2.21
N VAL A 81 10.32 8.68 -2.79
CA VAL A 81 10.28 7.62 -3.82
C VAL A 81 10.89 6.33 -3.30
N ILE A 82 10.12 5.24 -3.33
CA ILE A 82 10.63 3.90 -2.98
C ILE A 82 11.74 3.54 -3.97
N THR A 83 12.91 3.24 -3.43
CA THR A 83 14.16 3.07 -4.15
C THR A 83 14.89 1.83 -3.66
N GLN A 84 15.56 1.11 -4.56
CA GLN A 84 16.38 -0.06 -4.22
C GLN A 84 17.61 -0.11 -5.13
N LEU A 85 18.73 -0.58 -4.59
CA LEU A 85 19.90 -0.96 -5.39
C LEU A 85 19.78 -2.44 -5.79
N LYS A 86 19.66 -2.73 -7.08
CA LYS A 86 19.52 -4.09 -7.60
C LYS A 86 20.47 -4.31 -8.77
N GLY A 87 21.39 -5.27 -8.64
CA GLY A 87 22.40 -5.55 -9.67
C GLY A 87 23.28 -4.34 -10.00
N GLY A 88 23.63 -3.52 -9.01
CA GLY A 88 24.43 -2.30 -9.18
C GLY A 88 23.66 -1.10 -9.76
N LYS A 89 22.35 -1.25 -10.02
CA LYS A 89 21.49 -0.21 -10.60
C LYS A 89 20.45 0.27 -9.58
N THR A 90 20.20 1.57 -9.56
CA THR A 90 19.14 2.15 -8.73
C THR A 90 17.80 2.04 -9.45
N ILE A 91 16.93 1.16 -8.97
CA ILE A 91 15.55 1.06 -9.43
C ILE A 91 14.61 1.81 -8.48
N ARG A 92 13.53 2.36 -9.02
CA ARG A 92 12.56 3.18 -8.28
C ARG A 92 11.15 2.77 -8.61
N ALA A 93 10.23 2.90 -7.66
CA ALA A 93 8.81 2.65 -7.88
C ALA A 93 8.20 3.69 -8.82
N VAL A 94 7.51 3.21 -9.84
CA VAL A 94 6.90 4.01 -10.91
C VAL A 94 5.49 3.54 -11.22
N ILE A 95 4.73 4.44 -11.84
CA ILE A 95 3.37 4.21 -12.33
C ILE A 95 3.35 4.50 -13.82
N ASN A 96 3.66 3.47 -14.60
CA ASN A 96 3.57 3.52 -16.06
C ASN A 96 3.53 2.12 -16.68
N GLY A 97 3.07 1.12 -15.91
CA GLY A 97 2.97 -0.24 -16.41
C GLY A 97 1.76 -0.36 -17.33
N GLU A 98 1.18 -1.55 -17.34
CA GLU A 98 -0.09 -1.80 -18.04
C GLU A 98 -1.22 -0.90 -17.50
N TYR A 99 -1.79 -0.06 -18.38
CA TYR A 99 -3.05 0.62 -18.13
C TYR A 99 -4.22 -0.32 -18.42
N THR A 100 -5.21 -0.36 -17.54
CA THR A 100 -6.42 -1.16 -17.71
C THR A 100 -7.64 -0.24 -17.78
N ALA A 101 -8.21 -0.09 -18.98
CA ALA A 101 -9.32 0.84 -19.21
C ALA A 101 -10.61 0.48 -18.46
N SER A 102 -10.86 -0.80 -18.18
CA SER A 102 -12.10 -1.25 -17.54
C SER A 102 -12.23 -0.86 -16.06
N ASP A 103 -11.09 -0.60 -15.40
CA ASP A 103 -11.01 -0.18 -13.99
C ASP A 103 -10.26 1.16 -13.82
N ASP A 104 -9.84 1.79 -14.92
CA ASP A 104 -9.03 3.01 -14.98
C ASP A 104 -7.83 3.00 -14.01
N THR A 105 -7.13 1.85 -13.95
CA THR A 105 -5.92 1.71 -13.13
C THR A 105 -4.66 1.54 -13.97
N THR A 106 -3.53 1.98 -13.42
CA THR A 106 -2.21 1.76 -14.02
C THR A 106 -1.36 0.90 -13.12
N LYS A 107 -0.71 -0.12 -13.69
CA LYS A 107 0.18 -1.02 -12.96
C LYS A 107 1.42 -0.32 -12.45
N MET A 108 1.80 -0.67 -11.23
CA MET A 108 3.05 -0.26 -10.61
C MET A 108 4.14 -1.30 -10.77
N PHE A 109 5.37 -0.82 -10.89
CA PHE A 109 6.57 -1.65 -10.95
C PHE A 109 7.78 -0.83 -10.50
N MET A 110 8.94 -1.46 -10.35
CA MET A 110 10.21 -0.77 -10.12
C MET A 110 11.14 -0.91 -11.31
N THR A 111 11.81 0.18 -11.68
CA THR A 111 12.70 0.22 -12.85
C THR A 111 13.79 1.28 -12.69
N GLU A 112 14.88 1.15 -13.46
CA GLU A 112 15.92 2.16 -13.58
C GLU A 112 15.50 3.35 -14.45
N ARG A 113 14.48 3.15 -15.30
CA ARG A 113 13.98 4.17 -16.24
C ARG A 113 13.40 5.38 -15.54
N GLY A 114 13.30 6.48 -16.29
CA GLY A 114 12.70 7.76 -15.88
C GLY A 114 11.17 7.80 -15.89
N ASP A 115 10.49 6.66 -15.81
CA ASP A 115 9.02 6.59 -15.77
C ASP A 115 8.44 7.41 -14.60
N PRO A 116 7.18 7.90 -14.73
CA PRO A 116 6.49 8.64 -13.67
C PRO A 116 6.60 7.96 -12.31
N ARG A 117 7.27 8.61 -11.36
CA ARG A 117 7.47 8.13 -9.99
C ARG A 117 6.15 8.08 -9.22
N ALA A 118 6.00 7.04 -8.41
CA ALA A 118 5.08 7.06 -7.29
C ALA A 118 5.75 7.82 -6.15
N ILE A 119 5.17 8.95 -5.76
CA ILE A 119 5.70 9.81 -4.70
C ILE A 119 4.80 9.66 -3.48
N TYR A 120 5.43 9.53 -2.33
CA TYR A 120 4.79 9.33 -1.03
C TYR A 120 5.23 10.42 -0.07
N ASP A 121 4.29 10.87 0.76
CA ASP A 121 4.62 11.44 2.06
C ASP A 121 4.70 10.32 3.09
N VAL A 122 5.33 10.60 4.23
CA VAL A 122 5.41 9.68 5.36
C VAL A 122 4.55 10.20 6.50
N ARG A 123 3.90 9.28 7.22
CA ARG A 123 3.21 9.61 8.48
C ARG A 123 3.40 8.50 9.50
N TYR A 124 3.10 8.82 10.76
CA TYR A 124 2.83 7.81 11.77
C TYR A 124 1.36 7.38 11.72
N GLY A 125 1.12 6.10 11.95
CA GLY A 125 -0.21 5.51 12.11
C GLY A 125 -0.20 4.43 13.18
N CYS A 126 -1.36 3.85 13.45
CA CYS A 126 -1.50 2.74 14.39
C CYS A 126 -1.71 1.45 13.60
N ASN A 127 -0.96 0.42 13.96
CA ASN A 127 -1.18 -0.91 13.44
C ASN A 127 -2.60 -1.37 13.84
N PRO A 128 -3.45 -1.79 12.88
CA PRO A 128 -4.85 -2.09 13.15
C PRO A 128 -5.07 -3.35 14.00
N ASP A 129 -4.06 -4.21 14.14
CA ASP A 129 -4.15 -5.47 14.89
C ASP A 129 -3.53 -5.38 16.27
N THR A 130 -2.52 -4.53 16.44
CA THR A 130 -1.68 -4.50 17.65
C THR A 130 -1.68 -3.16 18.36
N ASP A 131 -2.30 -2.12 17.78
CA ASP A 131 -2.32 -0.78 18.38
C ASP A 131 -0.89 -0.19 18.57
N ALA A 132 0.12 -0.78 17.91
CA ALA A 132 1.48 -0.28 17.92
C ALA A 132 1.64 0.88 16.93
N VAL A 133 2.45 1.89 17.29
CA VAL A 133 2.84 2.94 16.34
C VAL A 133 3.63 2.32 15.19
N GLN A 134 3.29 2.70 13.96
CA GLN A 134 3.97 2.29 12.74
C GLN A 134 4.24 3.49 11.82
N THR A 135 5.20 3.31 10.91
CA THR A 135 5.44 4.26 9.81
C THR A 135 4.62 3.83 8.60
N GLU A 136 3.89 4.76 8.00
CA GLU A 136 3.05 4.52 6.82
C GLU A 136 3.51 5.39 5.65
N LEU A 137 3.48 4.82 4.45
CA LEU A 137 3.65 5.56 3.21
C LEU A 137 2.29 6.01 2.68
N VAL A 138 2.11 7.33 2.60
CA VAL A 138 0.88 7.95 2.10
C VAL A 138 1.12 8.37 0.67
N PHE A 139 0.39 7.76 -0.27
CA PHE A 139 0.50 8.15 -1.67
C PHE A 139 0.13 9.62 -1.86
N LYS A 140 1.02 10.38 -2.50
CA LYS A 140 0.88 11.81 -2.73
C LYS A 140 0.55 12.10 -4.18
N GLU A 141 1.37 11.60 -5.09
CA GLU A 141 1.23 11.92 -6.51
C GLU A 141 1.92 10.92 -7.44
N ARG A 142 1.47 10.93 -8.69
CA ARG A 142 2.15 10.36 -9.83
C ARG A 142 2.77 11.49 -10.64
N SER A 143 4.03 11.84 -10.34
CA SER A 143 4.83 12.85 -11.08
C SER A 143 4.02 14.03 -11.60
N GLY A 144 3.53 14.88 -10.69
CA GLY A 144 2.71 16.05 -11.02
C GLY A 144 1.19 15.82 -11.08
N VAL A 145 0.71 14.58 -11.07
CA VAL A 145 -0.72 14.28 -10.87
C VAL A 145 -0.97 13.99 -9.39
N THR A 146 -1.43 15.00 -8.66
CA THR A 146 -1.70 14.91 -7.21
C THR A 146 -2.95 14.10 -6.91
N GLY A 147 -2.88 13.28 -5.85
CA GLY A 147 -3.99 12.50 -5.32
C GLY A 147 -4.16 11.15 -6.00
N GLY A 148 -5.34 10.55 -5.82
CA GLY A 148 -5.58 9.14 -6.16
C GLY A 148 -5.17 8.25 -5.00
N HIS A 149 -5.01 6.95 -5.26
CA HIS A 149 -4.56 6.00 -4.25
C HIS A 149 -3.89 4.79 -4.87
N LEU A 150 -3.10 4.11 -4.05
CA LEU A 150 -2.63 2.77 -4.37
C LEU A 150 -3.59 1.73 -3.84
N CYS A 151 -3.63 0.63 -4.57
CA CYS A 151 -4.52 -0.47 -4.28
C CYS A 151 -3.93 -1.79 -4.77
N ILE A 152 -4.57 -2.85 -4.32
CA ILE A 152 -4.25 -4.21 -4.71
C ILE A 152 -5.37 -4.75 -5.60
N ARG A 153 -4.98 -5.27 -6.76
CA ARG A 153 -5.89 -5.93 -7.68
C ARG A 153 -5.55 -7.42 -7.82
N PRO A 154 -6.53 -8.33 -7.85
CA PRO A 154 -6.28 -9.69 -8.29
C PRO A 154 -5.66 -9.73 -9.70
N ALA A 155 -4.74 -10.66 -9.89
CA ALA A 155 -4.03 -10.94 -11.13
C ALA A 155 -4.05 -12.44 -11.42
N SER A 156 -3.72 -12.83 -12.65
CA SER A 156 -3.71 -14.23 -13.07
C SER A 156 -2.87 -15.12 -12.15
N GLY A 157 -3.28 -16.37 -11.94
CA GLY A 157 -2.55 -17.33 -11.11
C GLY A 157 -2.58 -17.04 -9.61
N ASN A 158 -3.72 -16.55 -9.10
CA ASN A 158 -3.93 -16.22 -7.67
C ASN A 158 -2.91 -15.19 -7.13
N ARG A 159 -2.48 -14.27 -7.99
CA ARG A 159 -1.55 -13.19 -7.64
C ARG A 159 -2.33 -11.92 -7.32
N HIS A 160 -1.67 -11.02 -6.64
CA HIS A 160 -2.24 -9.75 -6.21
C HIS A 160 -1.21 -8.67 -6.53
N GLU A 161 -1.54 -7.75 -7.44
CA GLU A 161 -0.61 -6.76 -7.98
C GLU A 161 -0.92 -5.36 -7.48
N PHE A 162 0.13 -4.52 -7.44
CA PHE A 162 0.00 -3.12 -7.07
C PHE A 162 -0.47 -2.30 -8.26
N ARG A 163 -1.52 -1.51 -8.02
CA ARG A 163 -2.15 -0.62 -8.99
C ARG A 163 -2.25 0.79 -8.41
N TYR A 164 -2.21 1.76 -9.29
CA TYR A 164 -2.60 3.15 -9.02
C TYR A 164 -3.98 3.41 -9.63
N SER A 165 -4.87 3.99 -8.84
CA SER A 165 -6.15 4.54 -9.28
C SER A 165 -6.11 6.07 -9.18
N PRO A 166 -6.43 6.80 -10.26
CA PRO A 166 -6.35 8.25 -10.28
C PRO A 166 -7.43 8.92 -9.41
N PRO A 167 -7.26 10.22 -9.08
CA PRO A 167 -8.26 10.99 -8.36
C PRO A 167 -9.64 10.89 -9.00
N GLY A 168 -10.68 10.65 -8.19
CA GLY A 168 -12.07 10.64 -8.65
C GLY A 168 -12.49 9.40 -9.46
N ASN A 169 -11.62 8.39 -9.61
CA ASN A 169 -12.00 7.15 -10.28
C ASN A 169 -12.98 6.34 -9.42
N THR A 170 -14.23 6.22 -9.88
CA THR A 170 -15.29 5.42 -9.24
C THR A 170 -15.45 4.04 -9.88
N LEU A 171 -14.71 3.71 -10.95
CA LEU A 171 -14.79 2.41 -11.62
C LEU A 171 -14.25 1.27 -10.75
N VAL A 172 -13.40 1.61 -9.77
CA VAL A 172 -12.79 0.68 -8.81
C VAL A 172 -13.73 0.22 -7.70
N ASP A 173 -14.86 0.90 -7.52
CA ASP A 173 -15.85 0.58 -6.48
C ASP A 173 -16.75 -0.61 -6.87
N SER A 174 -16.62 -1.10 -8.12
CA SER A 174 -17.34 -2.28 -8.57
C SER A 174 -16.79 -3.55 -7.91
N PRO A 175 -17.65 -4.41 -7.30
CA PRO A 175 -17.23 -5.66 -6.67
C PRO A 175 -16.49 -6.65 -7.60
N SER A 176 -16.65 -6.50 -8.92
CA SER A 176 -15.97 -7.32 -9.93
C SER A 176 -14.64 -6.74 -10.42
N ARG A 177 -14.26 -5.53 -9.97
CA ARG A 177 -13.14 -4.74 -10.51
C ARG A 177 -12.23 -4.20 -9.40
N LEU A 178 -12.15 -4.97 -8.32
CA LEU A 178 -11.58 -4.57 -7.03
C LEU A 178 -10.13 -4.11 -7.17
N CYS A 179 -9.94 -2.80 -7.14
CA CYS A 179 -8.71 -2.14 -6.74
C CYS A 179 -8.87 -1.82 -5.26
N ILE A 180 -8.49 -2.80 -4.42
CA ILE A 180 -8.70 -2.75 -2.97
C ILE A 180 -7.74 -1.73 -2.40
N LYS A 181 -8.26 -0.60 -1.90
CA LYS A 181 -7.46 0.43 -1.24
C LYS A 181 -6.79 -0.13 0.02
N VAL A 182 -5.54 0.24 0.27
CA VAL A 182 -4.73 -0.32 1.36
C VAL A 182 -3.93 0.75 2.08
N THR A 183 -3.55 0.45 3.32
CA THR A 183 -2.46 1.12 4.02
C THR A 183 -1.14 0.41 3.68
N LEU A 184 -0.09 1.19 3.45
CA LEU A 184 1.26 0.70 3.22
C LEU A 184 2.12 0.97 4.45
N ALA A 185 2.30 -0.05 5.30
CA ALA A 185 3.17 0.05 6.46
C ALA A 185 4.62 -0.27 6.07
N ALA A 186 5.56 0.61 6.42
CA ALA A 186 6.98 0.34 6.29
C ALA A 186 7.45 -0.44 7.51
N VAL A 187 7.75 -1.73 7.31
CA VAL A 187 8.18 -2.64 8.38
C VAL A 187 9.68 -2.88 8.28
N ARG A 188 10.36 -2.71 9.41
CA ARG A 188 11.80 -2.98 9.53
C ARG A 188 11.97 -4.38 10.09
N SER A 189 12.89 -5.14 9.52
CA SER A 189 13.38 -6.41 10.05
C SER A 189 14.52 -6.18 11.03
#